data_AF-A0A381FA49-F1
#
_entry.id   AF-A0A381FA49-F1
#
_cell.length_a   1.000
_cell.length_b   1.000
_cell.length_c   1.000
_cell.angle_alpha   90.00
_cell.angle_beta   90.00
_cell.angle_gamma   90.00
#
_symmetry.space_group_name_H-M   'P 1'
#
loop_
_entity.id
_entity.type
_entity.pdbx_description
1 polymer ?
#
loop_
_entity_poly.entity_id
_entity_poly.type
_entity_poly.pdbx_seq_one_letter_code
_entity_poly.pdbx_strand_id
1 'polypeptide(L)' 'MPNFTAMFQYSADTFSVVHNNASRPKPNDSATVYWKTTLHRKNRSSHNLNIVEVLETRSHKTDPYALISIVRCEAQFDEG' A
#
# COMPACT_ATOMS: atom_id res chain seq x y z
N MET A 1 -0.29 12.89 7.09
CA MET A 1 0.00 12.01 5.94
C MET A 1 -1.23 11.16 5.66
N PRO A 2 -1.58 10.90 4.39
CA PRO A 2 -2.65 9.95 4.06
C PRO A 2 -2.26 8.54 4.52
N ASN A 3 -3.21 7.81 5.13
CA ASN A 3 -3.05 6.40 5.49
C ASN A 3 -3.81 5.55 4.45
N PHE A 4 -3.10 4.69 3.73
CA PHE A 4 -3.71 3.80 2.73
C PHE A 4 -4.05 2.44 3.36
N THR A 5 -5.34 2.16 3.60
CA THR A 5 -5.77 0.97 4.36
C THR A 5 -6.06 -0.28 3.51
N ALA A 6 -6.21 -0.13 2.19
CA ALA A 6 -6.60 -1.22 1.29
C ALA A 6 -5.45 -1.61 0.34
N MET A 7 -4.33 -2.08 0.93
CA MET A 7 -3.21 -2.60 0.16
C MET A 7 -3.36 -4.10 -0.14
N PHE A 8 -3.00 -4.51 -1.35
CA PHE A 8 -2.98 -5.92 -1.78
C PHE A 8 -1.56 -6.33 -2.10
N GLN A 9 -1.04 -7.35 -1.40
CA GLN A 9 0.34 -7.80 -1.56
C GLN A 9 0.57 -8.42 -2.95
N TYR A 10 1.47 -7.84 -3.74
CA TYR A 10 1.88 -8.37 -5.03
C TYR A 10 3.09 -9.30 -4.91
N SER A 11 4.03 -8.98 -4.00
CA SER A 11 5.22 -9.78 -3.69
C SER A 11 5.65 -9.56 -2.23
N ALA A 12 6.81 -10.10 -1.79
CA ALA A 12 7.26 -10.07 -0.40
C ALA A 12 7.18 -8.68 0.28
N ASP A 13 7.50 -7.62 -0.45
CA ASP A 13 7.54 -6.22 0.00
C ASP A 13 6.80 -5.26 -0.95
N THR A 14 6.23 -5.77 -2.05
CA THR A 14 5.52 -4.98 -3.04
C THR A 14 4.01 -5.11 -2.87
N PHE A 15 3.29 -4.00 -2.91
CA PHE A 15 1.86 -3.90 -2.69
C PHE A 15 1.21 -3.08 -3.80
N SER A 16 -0.05 -3.36 -4.09
CA SER A 16 -0.89 -2.49 -4.92
C SER A 16 -1.88 -1.72 -4.06
N VAL A 17 -2.03 -0.43 -4.35
CA VAL A 17 -2.89 0.51 -3.62
C VAL A 17 -3.83 1.17 -4.60
N VAL A 18 -5.13 1.09 -4.36
CA VAL A 18 -6.13 1.85 -5.11
C VAL A 18 -6.40 3.16 -4.37
N HIS A 19 -6.29 4.28 -5.09
CA HIS A 19 -6.47 5.61 -4.53
C HIS A 19 -7.09 6.55 -5.56
N ASN A 20 -7.66 7.67 -5.13
CA ASN A 20 -8.17 8.66 -6.08
C ASN A 20 -7.03 9.51 -6.66
N ASN A 21 -7.33 10.29 -7.72
CA ASN A 21 -6.35 11.17 -8.36
C ASN A 21 -5.71 12.22 -7.43
N ALA A 22 -6.41 12.63 -6.37
CA ALA A 22 -5.94 13.65 -5.43
C ALA A 22 -5.00 13.08 -4.34
N SER A 23 -5.04 11.77 -4.09
CA SER A 23 -4.34 11.12 -2.98
C SER A 23 -3.30 10.11 -3.45
N ARG A 24 -2.37 10.53 -4.33
CA ARG A 24 -1.30 9.64 -4.80
C ARG A 24 -0.34 9.29 -3.66
N PRO A 25 0.01 8.00 -3.47
CA PRO A 25 0.99 7.58 -2.49
C PRO A 25 2.36 8.18 -2.79
N LYS A 26 3.11 8.48 -1.74
CA LYS A 26 4.47 9.01 -1.80
C LYS A 26 5.38 8.23 -0.84
N PRO A 27 6.70 8.25 -1.06
CA PRO A 27 7.64 7.79 -0.05
C PRO A 27 7.40 8.48 1.30
N ASN A 28 7.54 7.72 2.39
CA ASN A 28 7.24 8.08 3.77
C ASN A 28 5.75 8.21 4.12
N ASP A 29 4.83 7.97 3.18
CA ASP A 29 3.43 7.77 3.56
C ASP A 29 3.27 6.46 4.33
N SER A 30 2.37 6.48 5.31
CA SER A 30 1.99 5.29 6.07
C SER A 30 0.89 4.53 5.34
N ALA A 31 0.93 3.20 5.43
CA ALA A 31 -0.08 2.37 4.83
C ALA A 31 -0.36 1.13 5.68
N THR A 32 -1.62 0.69 5.70
CA THR A 32 -2.08 -0.45 6.49
C THR A 32 -2.59 -1.54 5.56
N VAL A 33 -2.20 -2.80 5.78
CA VAL A 33 -2.73 -3.95 5.02
C VAL A 33 -3.98 -4.50 5.71
N TYR A 34 -5.12 -4.55 5.01
CA TYR A 34 -6.36 -5.11 5.56
C TYR A 34 -6.34 -6.65 5.62
N TRP A 35 -6.84 -7.22 6.71
CA TRP A 35 -6.75 -8.66 7.05
C TRP A 35 -7.48 -9.62 6.10
N LYS A 36 -8.35 -9.12 5.21
CA LYS A 36 -9.18 -9.93 4.30
C LYS A 36 -8.66 -10.04 2.87
N THR A 37 -7.49 -9.48 2.55
CA THR A 37 -6.88 -9.74 1.24
C THR A 37 -6.24 -11.13 1.28
N THR A 38 -6.75 -12.04 0.45
CA THR A 38 -6.41 -13.47 0.39
C THR A 38 -4.98 -13.71 -0.13
N LEU A 39 -3.97 -13.12 0.52
CA LEU A 39 -2.55 -13.30 0.27
C LEU A 39 -1.85 -13.44 1.62
N HIS A 40 -2.25 -14.49 2.36
CA HIS A 40 -1.67 -14.82 3.65
C HIS A 40 -0.27 -15.39 3.50
N ARG A 41 0.73 -14.71 4.04
CA ARG A 41 1.83 -15.37 4.75
C ARG A 41 1.70 -15.06 6.24
N LYS A 42 1.80 -16.08 7.09
CA LYS A 42 1.85 -15.96 8.56
C LYS A 42 3.17 -15.28 8.95
N ASN A 43 3.14 -13.99 9.29
CA ASN A 43 4.09 -13.27 10.17
C ASN A 43 4.31 -11.83 9.71
N ARG A 44 3.33 -10.95 9.94
CA ARG A 44 3.64 -9.56 10.29
C ARG A 44 2.81 -9.21 11.52
N SER A 45 3.50 -8.86 12.61
CA SER A 45 2.90 -8.43 13.87
C SER A 45 2.32 -7.02 13.80
N SER A 46 2.79 -6.19 12.86
CA SER A 46 2.22 -4.89 12.56
C SER A 46 1.61 -4.89 11.15
N HIS A 47 0.36 -4.44 11.06
CA HIS A 47 -0.31 -4.18 9.78
C HIS A 47 0.16 -2.88 9.12
N ASN A 48 0.95 -2.09 9.84
CA ASN A 48 1.40 -0.76 9.46
C ASN A 48 2.76 -0.83 8.76
N LEU A 49 2.83 -0.23 7.59
CA LEU A 49 3.98 -0.21 6.71
C LEU A 49 4.31 1.23 6.30
N ASN A 50 5.59 1.49 6.05
CA ASN A 50 6.06 2.70 5.40
C ASN A 50 6.21 2.44 3.90
N ILE A 51 5.68 3.33 3.06
CA ILE A 51 5.99 3.32 1.63
C ILE A 51 7.41 3.84 1.45
N VAL A 52 8.29 3.01 0.92
CA VAL A 52 9.67 3.39 0.60
C VAL A 52 9.82 3.83 -0.84
N GLU A 53 8.94 3.37 -1.73
CA GLU A 53 9.04 3.62 -3.16
C GLU A 53 7.70 3.42 -3.88
N VAL A 54 7.43 4.26 -4.88
CA VAL A 54 6.32 4.08 -5.83
C VAL A 54 6.91 3.59 -7.15
N LEU A 55 6.63 2.33 -7.49
CA LEU A 55 7.20 1.65 -8.66
C LEU A 55 6.43 1.98 -9.95
N GLU A 56 5.10 2.02 -9.87
CA GLU A 56 4.22 2.26 -11.02
C GLU A 56 2.95 2.96 -10.54
N THR A 57 2.34 3.77 -11.41
CA THR A 57 0.97 4.26 -11.20
C THR A 57 0.23 4.25 -12.53
N ARG A 58 -0.97 3.68 -12.56
CA ARG A 58 -1.82 3.59 -13.75
C ARG A 58 -3.29 3.82 -13.42
N SER A 59 -4.10 4.10 -14.44
CA SER A 59 -5.54 4.27 -14.27
C SER A 59 -6.22 2.97 -13.83
N HIS A 60 -7.21 3.06 -12.95
CA HIS A 60 -8.04 1.92 -12.60
C HIS A 60 -8.90 1.53 -13.80
N LYS A 61 -9.03 0.21 -14.07
CA LYS A 61 -9.65 -0.30 -15.31
C LYS A 61 -11.13 0.08 -15.45
N THR A 62 -11.84 0.19 -14.33
CA THR A 62 -13.29 0.38 -14.31
C THR A 62 -13.75 1.65 -13.60
N ASP A 63 -12.85 2.34 -12.88
CA ASP A 63 -13.17 3.56 -12.14
C ASP A 63 -12.29 4.70 -12.67
N PRO A 64 -12.84 5.66 -13.41
CA PRO A 64 -12.05 6.73 -14.02
C PRO A 64 -11.50 7.74 -13.00
N TYR A 65 -12.00 7.73 -11.77
CA TYR A 65 -11.54 8.63 -10.70
C TYR A 65 -10.49 7.98 -9.79
N ALA A 66 -10.25 6.68 -9.97
CA ALA A 66 -9.26 5.92 -9.23
C ALA A 66 -8.02 5.58 -10.08
N LEU A 67 -6.90 5.50 -9.39
CA LEU A 67 -5.62 5.00 -9.88
C LEU A 67 -5.24 3.78 -9.05
N ILE A 68 -4.37 2.95 -9.61
CA ILE A 68 -3.67 1.90 -8.89
C ILE A 68 -2.17 2.18 -8.94
N SER A 69 -1.55 2.29 -7.78
CA SER A 69 -0.11 2.38 -7.63
C SER A 69 0.45 1.05 -7.15
N ILE A 70 1.57 0.64 -7.73
CA ILE A 70 2.41 -0.43 -7.18
C ILE A 70 3.49 0.24 -6.34
N VAL A 71 3.57 -0.13 -5.07
CA VAL A 71 4.48 0.47 -4.08
C VAL A 71 5.32 -0.61 -3.42
N ARG A 72 6.54 -0.26 -3.03
CA ARG A 72 7.36 -1.06 -2.13
C ARG A 72 7.21 -0.52 -0.73
N CYS A 73 7.09 -1.41 0.25
CA CYS A 73 6.86 -1.05 1.63
C CYS A 73 7.77 -1.84 2.59
N GLU A 74 8.16 -1.19 3.68
CA GLU A 74 8.86 -1.81 4.82
C GLU A 74 7.99 -1.75 6.08
N ALA A 75 8.31 -2.58 7.08
CA ALA A 75 7.60 -2.54 8.35
C ALA A 75 7.83 -1.20 9.04
N GLN A 76 6.77 -0.61 9.62
CA GLN A 76 6.96 0.45 10.61
C GLN A 76 7.53 -0.17 11.86
N PHE A 77 8.74 0.26 12.23
CA PHE A 77 9.26 0.05 13.58
C PHE A 77 8.66 1.15 14.44
N ASP A 78 7.97 0.78 15.52
CA ASP A 78 7.66 1.74 16.56
C ASP A 78 9.01 2.25 17.08
N GLU A 79 9.30 3.53 16.89
CA GLU A 79 10.41 4.19 17.59
C GLU A 79 10.08 4.09 19.09
N GLY A 80 10.75 3.14 19.76
CA GLY A 80 10.64 2.91 21.21
C GLY A 80 11.26 4.02 22.03
#